data_AF-A0A914C5N3-F1
#
_entry.id   AF-A0A914C5N3-F1
#
_cell.length_a   1.000
_cell.length_b   1.000
_cell.length_c   1.000
_cell.angle_alpha   90.00
_cell.angle_beta   90.00
_cell.angle_gamma   90.00
#
_symmetry.space_group_name_H-M   'P 1'
#
loop_
_entity.id
_entity.type
_entity.pdbx_description
1 polymer ?
#
loop_
_entity_poly.entity_id
_entity_poly.type
_entity_poly.pdbx_seq_one_letter_code
_entity_poly.pdbx_strand_id
1 'polypeptide(L)'
;MTAVLAVPALISYSFSVVPYDASWESIDYVLIGMSLVFMVGFKFSEIWLIQHIEATQFCVLEHTKYFMASIGQWFLQNMAHATIYAALGKILFVTSSFRYWNYVMENNVEFYKETK
;
A
#
# COMPACT_ATOMS: atom_id res chain seq x y z
N MET A 1 -22.22 -34.38 23.40
CA MET A 1 -22.69 -33.01 23.76
C MET A 1 -22.75 -32.05 22.58
N THR A 2 -22.00 -32.23 21.49
CA THR A 2 -22.00 -31.34 20.30
C THR A 2 -23.26 -31.45 19.42
N ALA A 3 -23.91 -32.61 19.35
CA ALA A 3 -25.11 -32.82 18.52
C ALA A 3 -26.38 -32.12 19.05
N VAL A 4 -26.45 -31.82 20.35
CA VAL A 4 -27.64 -31.21 20.98
C VAL A 4 -27.79 -29.74 20.57
N LEU A 5 -26.68 -29.06 20.28
CA LEU A 5 -26.66 -27.67 19.83
C LEU A 5 -26.92 -27.53 18.32
N ALA A 6 -26.88 -28.62 17.56
CA ALA A 6 -27.12 -28.58 16.12
C ALA A 6 -28.59 -28.30 15.77
N VAL A 7 -29.52 -28.82 16.58
CA VAL A 7 -30.97 -28.65 16.34
C VAL A 7 -31.41 -27.18 16.51
N PRO A 8 -31.08 -26.47 17.61
CA PRO A 8 -31.39 -25.04 17.74
C PRO A 8 -30.67 -24.18 16.71
N ALA A 9 -29.44 -24.55 16.32
CA ALA A 9 -28.67 -23.82 15.32
C ALA A 9 -29.29 -23.92 13.91
N LEU A 10 -29.74 -25.11 13.51
CA LEU A 10 -30.43 -25.31 12.23
C LEU A 10 -31.78 -24.59 12.16
N ILE A 11 -32.52 -24.59 13.27
CA ILE A 11 -33.76 -23.82 13.40
C ILE A 11 -33.45 -22.33 13.30
N SER A 12 -32.47 -21.82 14.05
CA SER A 12 -32.06 -20.41 14.00
C SER A 12 -31.59 -19.97 12.62
N TYR A 13 -30.87 -20.82 11.89
CA TYR A 13 -30.44 -20.57 10.50
C TYR A 13 -31.63 -20.52 9.54
N SER A 14 -32.59 -21.43 9.69
CA SER A 14 -33.78 -21.49 8.82
C SER A 14 -34.70 -20.27 8.99
N PHE A 15 -34.69 -19.65 10.17
CA PHE A 15 -35.43 -18.42 10.47
C PHE A 15 -34.59 -17.15 10.40
N SER A 16 -33.28 -17.23 10.14
CA SER A 16 -32.44 -16.05 9.97
C SER A 16 -32.68 -15.46 8.59
N VAL A 17 -33.49 -14.42 8.52
CA VAL A 17 -33.55 -13.54 7.35
C VAL A 17 -32.32 -12.66 7.43
N VAL A 18 -31.34 -12.89 6.56
CA VAL A 18 -30.25 -11.93 6.33
C VAL A 18 -30.88 -10.76 5.58
N PRO A 19 -30.95 -9.55 6.16
CA PRO A 19 -31.51 -8.41 5.44
C PRO A 19 -30.65 -8.14 4.21
N TYR A 20 -31.22 -8.26 3.02
CA TYR A 20 -30.56 -7.99 1.74
C TYR A 20 -29.96 -6.58 1.69
N ASP A 21 -30.62 -5.64 2.36
CA ASP A 21 -30.22 -4.23 2.48
C ASP A 21 -29.06 -3.99 3.48
N ALA A 22 -28.63 -5.03 4.20
CA ALA A 22 -27.47 -5.00 5.10
C ALA A 22 -26.31 -5.89 4.57
N SER A 23 -26.33 -6.25 3.28
CA SER A 23 -25.28 -7.10 2.70
C SER A 23 -24.04 -6.29 2.34
N TRP A 24 -22.98 -6.52 3.11
CA TRP A 24 -21.60 -6.12 2.76
C TRP A 24 -21.13 -6.73 1.44
N GLU A 25 -21.86 -7.72 0.92
CA GLU A 25 -21.58 -8.44 -0.32
C GLU A 25 -21.47 -7.51 -1.54
N SER A 26 -22.34 -6.51 -1.67
CA SER A 26 -22.28 -5.53 -2.77
C SER A 26 -21.01 -4.65 -2.70
N ILE A 27 -20.58 -4.30 -1.47
CA ILE A 27 -19.34 -3.56 -1.23
C ILE A 27 -18.14 -4.47 -1.55
N ASP A 28 -18.19 -5.74 -1.17
CA ASP A 28 -17.14 -6.73 -1.45
C ASP A 28 -16.94 -6.90 -2.97
N TYR A 29 -18.01 -7.03 -3.75
CA TYR A 29 -17.91 -7.10 -5.21
C TYR A 29 -17.32 -5.84 -5.84
N VAL A 30 -17.67 -4.66 -5.32
CA VAL A 30 -17.08 -3.39 -5.77
C VAL A 30 -15.60 -3.33 -5.42
N LEU A 31 -15.21 -3.74 -4.20
CA LEU A 31 -13.81 -3.77 -3.78
C LEU A 31 -12.99 -4.77 -4.62
N ILE A 32 -13.54 -5.95 -4.92
CA ILE A 32 -12.92 -6.94 -5.80
C ILE A 32 -12.73 -6.34 -7.21
N GLY A 33 -13.77 -5.72 -7.78
CA GLY A 33 -13.69 -5.08 -9.10
C GLY A 33 -12.65 -3.96 -9.15
N MET A 34 -12.65 -3.08 -8.15
CA MET A 34 -11.67 -1.98 -8.02
C MET A 34 -10.25 -2.51 -7.82
N SER A 35 -10.07 -3.62 -7.09
CA SER A 35 -8.75 -4.23 -6.88
C SER A 35 -8.12 -4.74 -8.18
N LEU A 36 -8.92 -5.30 -9.09
CA LEU A 36 -8.46 -5.75 -10.41
C LEU A 36 -7.99 -4.57 -11.27
N VAL A 37 -8.78 -3.50 -11.34
CA VAL A 37 -8.42 -2.29 -12.09
C VAL A 37 -7.14 -1.67 -11.53
N PHE A 38 -7.05 -1.59 -10.20
CA PHE A 38 -5.87 -1.06 -9.51
C PHE A 38 -4.62 -1.93 -9.78
N MET A 39 -4.71 -3.25 -9.64
CA MET A 39 -3.58 -4.15 -9.86
C MET A 39 -3.01 -4.07 -11.27
N VAL A 40 -3.89 -4.05 -12.29
CA VAL A 40 -3.46 -3.96 -13.69
C VAL A 40 -2.76 -2.63 -13.96
N GLY A 41 -3.36 -1.51 -13.54
CA GLY A 41 -2.76 -0.19 -13.71
C GLY A 41 -1.42 -0.05 -12.97
N PHE A 42 -1.36 -0.59 -11.75
CA PHE A 42 -0.14 -0.60 -10.94
C PHE A 42 0.98 -1.39 -11.63
N LYS A 43 0.70 -2.60 -12.12
CA LYS A 43 1.70 -3.44 -12.78
C LYS A 43 2.17 -2.87 -14.11
N PHE A 44 1.25 -2.30 -14.90
CA PHE A 44 1.62 -1.60 -16.12
C PHE A 44 2.57 -0.44 -15.83
N SER A 45 2.28 0.37 -14.80
CA SER A 45 3.13 1.49 -14.38
C SER A 45 4.52 1.03 -13.91
N GLU A 46 4.61 -0.07 -13.15
CA GLU A 46 5.90 -0.63 -12.72
C GLU A 46 6.77 -1.11 -13.90
N ILE A 47 6.15 -1.81 -14.86
CA ILE A 47 6.85 -2.28 -16.07
C ILE A 47 7.29 -1.12 -16.94
N TRP A 48 6.48 -0.06 -17.03
CA TRP A 48 6.87 1.14 -17.75
C TRP A 48 8.06 1.83 -17.06
N LEU A 49 8.03 1.95 -15.73
CA LEU A 49 9.09 2.63 -14.97
C LEU A 49 10.43 1.90 -15.06
N ILE A 50 10.45 0.57 -14.94
CA ILE A 50 11.70 -0.22 -15.01
C ILE A 50 12.36 -0.17 -16.40
N GLN A 51 11.61 0.13 -17.46
CA GLN A 51 12.15 0.28 -18.81
C GLN A 51 12.82 1.63 -19.05
N HIS A 52 12.47 2.67 -18.28
CA HIS A 52 12.91 4.05 -18.52
C HIS A 52 13.93 4.55 -17.50
N ILE A 53 14.21 3.79 -16.44
CA ILE A 53 15.00 4.21 -15.29
C ILE A 53 16.03 3.14 -14.92
N GLU A 54 17.18 3.56 -14.39
CA GLU A 54 18.20 2.65 -13.88
C GLU A 54 17.70 1.86 -12.64
N ALA A 55 18.18 0.63 -12.46
CA ALA A 55 17.76 -0.25 -11.36
C ALA A 55 17.94 0.37 -9.96
N THR A 56 18.96 1.19 -9.75
CA THR A 56 19.23 1.87 -8.48
C THR A 56 18.16 2.93 -8.18
N GLN A 57 17.84 3.77 -9.15
CA GLN A 57 16.79 4.77 -9.09
C GLN A 57 15.41 4.12 -8.92
N PHE A 58 15.15 3.00 -9.63
CA PHE A 58 13.93 2.22 -9.48
C PHE A 58 13.73 1.73 -8.04
N CYS A 59 14.77 1.14 -7.43
CA CYS A 59 14.72 0.64 -6.05
C CYS A 59 14.39 1.76 -5.04
N VAL A 60 14.99 2.95 -5.19
CA VAL A 60 14.70 4.09 -4.32
C VAL A 60 13.26 4.57 -4.48
N LEU A 61 12.75 4.65 -5.71
CA LEU A 61 11.35 5.02 -5.99
C LEU A 61 10.37 3.98 -5.42
N GLU A 62 10.70 2.69 -5.52
CA GLU A 62 9.87 1.61 -4.98
C GLU A 62 9.77 1.69 -3.45
N HIS A 63 10.88 1.92 -2.75
CA HIS A 63 10.87 2.10 -1.30
C HIS A 63 10.15 3.39 -0.87
N THR A 64 10.26 4.46 -1.68
CA THR A 64 9.55 5.73 -1.42
C THR A 64 8.04 5.56 -1.51
N LYS A 65 7.56 4.74 -2.46
CA LYS A 65 6.14 4.37 -2.60
C LYS A 65 5.60 3.70 -1.33
N TYR A 66 6.32 2.71 -0.79
CA TYR A 66 5.92 2.04 0.46
C TYR A 66 5.98 2.97 1.67
N PHE A 67 6.97 3.88 1.72
CA PHE A 67 7.07 4.89 2.76
C PHE A 67 5.86 5.83 2.77
N MET A 68 5.45 6.34 1.60
CA MET A 68 4.27 7.20 1.47
C MET A 68 2.97 6.47 1.83
N ALA A 69 2.82 5.22 1.39
CA ALA A 69 1.69 4.38 1.79
C ALA A 69 1.62 4.20 3.32
N SER A 70 2.77 4.02 3.97
CA SER A 70 2.86 3.90 5.43
C SER A 70 2.53 5.22 6.16
N ILE A 71 2.80 6.39 5.58
CA ILE A 71 2.33 7.68 6.13
C ILE A 71 0.81 7.82 5.97
N GLY A 72 0.29 7.48 4.79
CA GLY A 72 -1.16 7.50 4.53
C GLY A 72 -1.93 6.61 5.52
N GLN A 73 -1.39 5.44 5.84
CA GLN A 73 -1.93 4.56 6.86
C GLN A 73 -1.99 5.24 8.25
N TRP A 74 -0.93 5.94 8.67
CA TRP A 74 -0.92 6.65 9.95
C TRP A 74 -2.00 7.73 10.03
N PHE A 75 -2.22 8.46 8.94
CA PHE A 75 -3.22 9.52 8.86
C PHE A 75 -4.64 8.94 8.86
N LEU A 76 -4.91 7.97 7.98
CA LEU A 76 -6.25 7.38 7.81
C LEU A 76 -6.69 6.53 9.01
N GLN A 77 -5.76 5.84 9.67
CA GLN A 77 -6.08 5.00 10.83
C GLN A 77 -6.02 5.76 12.16
N ASN A 78 -5.74 7.08 12.14
CA ASN A 78 -5.51 7.91 13.32
C ASN A 78 -4.72 7.16 14.41
N MET A 79 -3.62 6.53 13.99
CA MET A 79 -2.95 5.53 14.82
C MET A 79 -2.18 6.24 15.94
N ALA A 80 -2.85 6.48 17.07
CA ALA A 80 -2.31 7.23 18.21
C ALA A 80 -1.14 6.53 18.92
N HIS A 81 -0.95 5.22 18.68
CA HIS A 81 0.12 4.40 19.28
C HIS A 81 1.19 4.01 18.27
N ALA A 82 1.74 4.98 17.54
CA ALA A 82 2.92 4.76 16.73
C ALA A 82 4.11 4.34 17.61
N THR A 83 4.72 3.18 17.33
CA THR A 83 5.92 2.76 18.04
C THR A 83 7.07 3.71 17.74
N ILE A 84 7.93 3.98 18.73
CA ILE A 84 9.05 4.92 18.56
C ILE A 84 9.99 4.46 17.43
N TYR A 85 10.13 3.15 17.24
CA TYR A 85 10.89 2.55 16.15
C TYR A 85 10.31 2.87 14.77
N ALA A 86 8.98 2.86 14.63
CA ALA A 86 8.34 3.21 13.36
C ALA A 86 8.50 4.70 13.02
N ALA A 87 8.47 5.58 14.03
CA ALA A 87 8.75 7.01 13.85
C ALA A 87 10.21 7.27 13.46
N LEU A 88 11.16 6.65 14.18
CA LEU A 88 12.59 6.77 13.87
C LEU A 88 12.93 6.20 12.49
N GLY A 89 12.33 5.07 12.11
CA GLY A 89 12.49 4.49 10.77
C GLY A 89 12.05 5.45 9.67
N LYS A 90 10.96 6.20 9.88
CA LYS A 90 10.52 7.23 8.92
C LYS A 90 11.49 8.39 8.82
N ILE A 91 12.02 8.88 9.95
CA ILE A 91 13.02 9.95 9.96
C ILE A 91 14.30 9.51 9.23
N LEU A 92 14.77 8.28 9.49
CA LEU A 92 15.94 7.70 8.81
C LEU A 92 15.70 7.54 7.29
N PHE A 93 14.48 7.18 6.90
CA PHE A 93 14.13 7.12 5.47
C PHE A 93 14.18 8.50 4.81
N VAL A 94 13.69 9.55 5.48
CA VAL A 94 13.76 10.93 4.97
C VAL A 94 15.20 11.41 4.85
N THR A 95 16.04 11.18 5.87
CA THR A 95 17.45 11.61 5.83
C THR A 95 18.26 10.86 4.76
N SER A 96 18.03 9.55 4.60
CA SER A 96 18.68 8.76 3.54
C SER A 96 18.21 9.18 2.14
N SER A 97 16.93 9.49 1.96
CA SER A 97 16.38 10.02 0.70
C SER A 97 16.96 11.39 0.36
N PHE A 98 17.11 12.28 1.34
CA PHE A 98 17.74 13.59 1.14
C PHE A 98 19.22 13.46 0.74
N ARG A 99 19.96 12.53 1.37
CA ARG A 99 21.35 12.23 0.97
C ARG A 99 21.43 11.73 -0.47
N TYR A 100 20.53 10.82 -0.86
CA TYR A 100 20.46 10.31 -2.22
C TYR A 100 20.13 11.40 -3.25
N TRP A 101 19.20 12.31 -2.92
CA TRP A 101 18.85 13.42 -3.78
C TRP A 101 20.04 14.35 -4.08
N ASN A 102 20.83 14.68 -3.05
CA ASN A 102 22.04 15.49 -3.23
C ASN A 102 23.06 14.80 -4.13
N TYR A 103 23.27 13.50 -3.95
CA TYR A 103 24.16 12.70 -4.81
C TYR A 103 23.71 12.72 -6.29
N VAL A 104 22.41 12.56 -6.54
CA VAL A 104 21.88 12.62 -7.91
C VAL A 104 22.05 14.01 -8.52
N MET A 105 21.83 15.09 -7.75
CA MET A 105 22.05 16.45 -8.23
C MET A 105 23.51 16.71 -8.62
N GLU A 106 24.46 16.25 -7.80
CA GLU A 106 25.89 16.42 -8.05
C GLU A 106 26.33 15.73 -9.35
N ASN A 107 25.95 14.47 -9.55
CA ASN A 107 26.24 13.72 -10.77
C ASN A 107 25.67 14.40 -12.04
N ASN A 108 24.46 14.95 -11.95
CA ASN A 108 23.86 15.66 -13.08
C ASN A 108 24.64 16.94 -13.41
N VAL A 109 25.09 17.69 -12.41
CA VAL A 109 25.89 18.91 -12.59
C VAL A 109 27.23 18.59 -13.26
N GLU A 110 27.86 17.48 -12.89
CA GLU A 110 29.13 17.04 -13.47
C GLU A 110 28.98 16.66 -14.95
N PHE A 111 27.92 15.91 -15.28
CA PHE A 111 27.58 15.56 -16.68
C PHE A 111 27.41 16.80 -17.58
N TYR A 112 26.76 17.86 -17.08
CA TYR A 112 26.60 19.12 -17.83
C TYR A 112 27.90 19.92 -18.01
N LYS A 113 28.89 19.71 -17.15
CA LYS A 113 30.20 20.35 -17.30
C LYS A 113 31.06 19.64 -18.34
N GLU A 114 30.96 18.32 -18.46
CA GLU A 114 31.71 17.54 -19.46
C GLU A 114 31.16 17.67 -20.90
N THR A 115 29.88 18.03 -21.04
CA THR A 115 29.23 18.21 -22.36
C THR A 115 29.34 19.63 -22.94
N LYS A 116 29.98 20.56 -22.23
CA LYS A 116 30.25 21.95 -22.69
C LYS A 116 31.71 22.14 -23.06
#